data_AF-A0A679HT20-F1
#
_entry.id   AF-A0A679HT20-F1
#
_cell.length_a   1.000
_cell.length_b   1.000
_cell.length_c   1.000
_cell.angle_alpha   90.00
_cell.angle_beta   90.00
_cell.angle_gamma   90.00
#
_symmetry.space_group_name_H-M   'P 1'
#
loop_
_entity.id
_entity.type
_entity.pdbx_description
1 polymer ?
#
loop_
_entity_poly.entity_id
_entity_poly.type
_entity_poly.pdbx_seq_one_letter_code
_entity_poly.pdbx_strand_id
1 'polypeptide(L)'
;MVDDNKPLSVSDIEQKEQKIQTMLENNQNPVTEVSEQGAVQATVESLNNCMIPQGSATPDSNSSINAVVPNGTASSGTLLSGTVLQNSYLKMWDGEPLSEGKLYHRNEMIGLPECSIMENRDFWGRAEEWQKKCREVGMAQPAKYVRARIVKQAGYTPALFNKEKGEWEKVSGDLLDRYYCRMDGHGRAAGHDLELAEAMKNPVYQPFDFIFFFEDIHDPDIFRKQFVSINFDTKKTTNAELAGYAAAVYKNADTQYYNDLLKSGYVAKAAAYYAYAKEPSRDDMKKINEGTSVSVDRPMVDAMKRALAVYRKIFTGKASSKLLNGVPLARWTYNRLKQETDKEKLLKTITHKFSVLTPQYVAVLQEARGVKGDRTRTTEIVLGELFDKILKD
;
A
#
# COMPACT_ATOMS: atom_id res chain seq x y z
N MET A 1 -8.85 -16.40 -61.60
CA MET A 1 -10.09 -16.64 -60.85
C MET A 1 -9.80 -17.81 -59.93
N VAL A 2 -9.66 -17.53 -58.63
CA VAL A 2 -9.46 -18.52 -57.58
C VAL A 2 -10.61 -18.28 -56.59
N ASP A 3 -11.40 -19.33 -56.34
CA ASP A 3 -12.61 -19.30 -55.51
C ASP A 3 -12.24 -19.15 -54.02
N ASP A 4 -12.59 -18.00 -53.42
CA ASP A 4 -12.40 -17.67 -52.00
C ASP A 4 -13.62 -18.02 -51.12
N ASN A 5 -14.37 -19.07 -51.45
CA ASN A 5 -15.51 -19.51 -50.66
C ASN A 5 -15.43 -21.00 -50.27
N LYS A 6 -14.35 -21.37 -49.58
CA LYS A 6 -14.30 -22.63 -48.84
C LYS A 6 -14.70 -22.38 -47.38
N PRO A 7 -15.78 -22.99 -46.87
CA PRO A 7 -16.12 -22.89 -45.45
C PRO A 7 -15.01 -23.52 -44.61
N LEU A 8 -14.62 -22.85 -43.52
CA LEU A 8 -13.70 -23.37 -42.51
C LEU A 8 -14.20 -24.74 -42.05
N SER A 9 -13.34 -25.76 -42.09
CA SER A 9 -13.72 -27.10 -41.63
C SER A 9 -13.90 -27.10 -40.11
N VAL A 10 -14.82 -27.93 -39.62
CA VAL A 10 -15.16 -28.08 -38.20
C VAL A 10 -13.91 -28.33 -37.33
N SER A 11 -12.89 -28.99 -37.90
CA SER A 11 -11.57 -29.19 -37.27
C SER A 11 -10.81 -27.90 -36.92
N ASP A 12 -10.96 -26.85 -37.74
CA ASP A 12 -10.26 -25.57 -37.57
C ASP A 12 -10.97 -24.67 -36.55
N ILE A 13 -12.27 -24.93 -36.34
CA ILE A 13 -13.10 -24.29 -35.31
C ILE A 13 -12.78 -24.93 -33.94
N GLU A 14 -12.72 -26.26 -33.86
CA GLU A 14 -12.39 -26.98 -32.62
C GLU A 14 -10.98 -26.65 -32.09
N GLN A 15 -9.98 -26.51 -32.98
CA GLN A 15 -8.63 -26.09 -32.58
C GLN A 15 -8.56 -24.63 -32.11
N LYS A 16 -9.39 -23.73 -32.66
CA LYS A 16 -9.51 -22.34 -32.19
C LYS A 16 -10.25 -22.25 -30.86
N GLU A 17 -11.29 -23.05 -30.67
CA GLU A 17 -12.04 -23.12 -29.41
C GLU A 17 -11.20 -23.69 -28.26
N GLN A 18 -10.40 -24.74 -28.50
CA GLN A 18 -9.45 -25.24 -27.50
C GLN A 18 -8.39 -24.19 -27.15
N LYS A 19 -7.85 -23.46 -28.14
CA LYS A 19 -6.85 -22.40 -27.90
C LYS A 19 -7.42 -21.17 -27.18
N ILE A 20 -8.72 -20.89 -27.36
CA ILE A 20 -9.45 -19.85 -26.62
C ILE A 20 -9.76 -20.32 -25.19
N GLN A 21 -10.09 -21.60 -24.99
CA GLN A 21 -10.33 -22.19 -23.69
C GLN A 21 -9.05 -22.20 -22.81
N THR A 22 -7.88 -22.51 -23.38
CA THR A 22 -6.59 -22.44 -22.67
C THR A 22 -6.16 -20.99 -22.34
N MET A 23 -6.67 -19.99 -23.07
CA MET A 23 -6.45 -18.57 -22.76
C MET A 23 -7.45 -18.01 -21.72
N LEU A 24 -8.63 -18.63 -21.58
CA LEU A 24 -9.63 -18.31 -20.56
C LEU A 24 -9.20 -18.79 -19.17
N GLU A 25 -8.60 -19.98 -19.07
CA GLU A 25 -8.07 -20.52 -17.80
C GLU A 25 -6.87 -19.71 -17.26
N ASN A 26 -6.08 -19.09 -18.15
CA ASN A 26 -4.92 -18.28 -17.75
C ASN A 26 -5.25 -16.80 -17.40
N ASN A 27 -6.49 -16.34 -17.64
CA ASN A 27 -6.93 -14.97 -17.33
C ASN A 27 -8.01 -14.89 -16.24
N GLN A 28 -8.38 -16.02 -15.63
CA GLN A 28 -9.17 -16.06 -14.42
C GLN A 28 -8.25 -16.37 -13.25
N ASN A 29 -8.10 -15.43 -12.31
CA ASN A 29 -7.69 -15.81 -10.96
C ASN A 29 -8.75 -16.79 -10.45
N PRO A 30 -8.40 -18.04 -10.08
CA PRO A 30 -9.37 -18.94 -9.50
C PRO A 30 -9.82 -18.33 -8.15
N VAL A 31 -11.13 -18.08 -8.05
CA VAL A 31 -11.81 -17.98 -6.77
C VAL A 31 -11.88 -19.41 -6.25
N THR A 32 -10.87 -19.78 -5.46
CA THR A 32 -10.88 -21.01 -4.69
C THR A 32 -11.11 -20.62 -3.23
N GLU A 33 -12.31 -20.90 -2.72
CA GLU A 33 -12.47 -21.17 -1.29
C GLU A 33 -11.61 -22.40 -0.99
N VAL A 34 -10.53 -22.20 -0.22
CA VAL A 34 -9.75 -23.30 0.34
C VAL A 34 -9.62 -23.03 1.83
N SER A 35 -10.22 -23.92 2.60
CA SER A 35 -10.10 -24.04 4.05
C SER A 35 -8.64 -23.99 4.49
N GLU A 36 -8.45 -23.42 5.67
CA GLU A 36 -7.26 -23.55 6.49
C GLU A 36 -6.86 -25.03 6.68
N GLN A 37 -5.61 -25.35 6.38
CA GLN A 37 -4.69 -26.24 7.12
C GLN A 37 -3.58 -26.74 6.19
N GLY A 38 -2.33 -26.51 6.57
CA GLY A 38 -1.16 -27.00 5.83
C GLY A 38 0.13 -26.38 6.32
N ALA A 39 0.58 -26.80 7.51
CA ALA A 39 1.88 -26.50 8.06
C ALA A 39 3.01 -27.04 7.16
N VAL A 40 4.09 -26.28 6.97
CA VAL A 40 5.42 -26.85 6.71
C VAL A 40 6.43 -26.19 7.63
N GLN A 41 6.93 -27.06 8.48
CA GLN A 41 8.00 -26.94 9.45
C GLN A 41 9.33 -26.67 8.73
N ALA A 42 9.98 -25.55 9.04
CA ALA A 42 11.39 -25.33 8.71
C ALA A 42 12.17 -25.18 10.01
N THR A 43 13.09 -26.11 10.18
CA THR A 43 14.00 -26.37 11.30
C THR A 43 14.77 -25.12 11.71
N VAL A 44 14.59 -24.68 12.95
CA VAL A 44 15.51 -23.74 13.62
C VAL A 44 16.44 -24.58 14.49
N GLU A 45 17.59 -24.95 13.92
CA GLU A 45 18.71 -25.44 14.71
C GLU A 45 19.49 -24.25 15.29
N SER A 46 19.34 -24.08 16.60
CA SER A 46 20.42 -23.82 17.57
C SER A 46 21.62 -22.97 17.12
N LEU A 47 21.62 -21.70 17.55
CA LEU A 47 22.82 -21.05 18.06
C LEU A 47 22.51 -20.44 19.44
N ASN A 48 22.39 -21.34 20.43
CA ASN A 48 22.68 -21.01 21.81
C ASN A 48 24.20 -20.81 21.94
N ASN A 49 24.62 -19.60 22.31
CA ASN A 49 25.78 -19.37 23.18
C ASN A 49 25.91 -17.88 23.49
N CYS A 50 25.41 -17.45 24.66
CA CYS A 50 26.24 -17.03 25.80
C CYS A 50 25.37 -16.26 26.80
N MET A 51 25.05 -16.89 27.92
CA MET A 51 24.62 -16.20 29.13
C MET A 51 25.82 -15.57 29.82
N ILE A 52 25.70 -14.32 30.28
CA ILE A 52 26.25 -13.86 31.57
C ILE A 52 25.23 -12.91 32.23
N PRO A 53 24.83 -13.13 33.50
CA PRO A 53 23.89 -12.28 34.22
C PRO A 53 24.55 -11.19 35.11
N GLN A 54 23.80 -10.10 35.26
CA GLN A 54 23.69 -9.12 36.37
C GLN A 54 24.88 -8.24 36.82
N GLY A 55 24.58 -6.94 36.94
CA GLY A 55 25.26 -5.95 37.77
C GLY A 55 24.34 -4.75 38.03
N SER A 56 24.03 -4.53 39.31
CA SER A 56 23.05 -3.62 39.93
C SER A 56 23.43 -2.13 40.01
N ALA A 57 22.44 -1.22 40.00
CA ALA A 57 22.26 -0.11 40.97
C ALA A 57 21.01 0.76 40.63
N THR A 58 20.17 1.06 41.63
CA THR A 58 19.14 2.13 41.69
C THR A 58 19.63 3.26 42.61
N PRO A 59 18.91 4.39 42.84
CA PRO A 59 17.97 5.18 42.02
C PRO A 59 18.38 6.69 41.99
N ASP A 60 17.59 7.53 41.29
CA ASP A 60 17.19 8.90 41.68
C ASP A 60 17.21 9.92 40.52
N SER A 61 16.02 10.45 40.18
CA SER A 61 15.71 11.89 40.30
C SER A 61 14.36 12.22 39.67
N ASN A 62 13.43 12.66 40.51
CA ASN A 62 12.18 13.29 40.12
C ASN A 62 12.45 14.67 39.51
N SER A 63 11.81 14.98 38.38
CA SER A 63 11.46 16.36 38.05
C SER A 63 10.11 16.38 37.33
N SER A 64 9.09 16.73 38.10
CA SER A 64 7.74 17.04 37.69
C SER A 64 7.69 18.32 36.85
N ILE A 65 7.22 18.22 35.61
CA ILE A 65 6.73 19.36 34.84
C ILE A 65 5.27 19.05 34.45
N ASN A 66 4.36 19.75 35.12
CA ASN A 66 2.97 19.87 34.72
C ASN A 66 2.90 20.83 33.53
N ALA A 67 2.70 20.30 32.33
CA ALA A 67 2.33 21.10 31.17
C ALA A 67 0.82 20.94 30.92
N VAL A 68 0.08 21.99 31.22
CA VAL A 68 -1.35 22.15 30.91
C VAL A 68 -1.53 22.18 29.39
N VAL A 69 -2.45 21.38 28.85
CA VAL A 69 -2.90 21.42 27.45
C VAL A 69 -4.38 21.85 27.43
N PRO A 70 -4.81 22.73 26.49
CA PRO A 70 -6.17 23.24 26.44
C PRO A 70 -7.17 22.17 25.98
N ASN A 71 -8.36 22.20 26.57
CA ASN A 71 -9.51 21.36 26.25
C ASN A 71 -9.80 21.29 24.75
N GLY A 72 -9.88 20.06 24.23
CA GLY A 72 -10.40 19.77 22.91
C GLY A 72 -10.35 18.28 22.66
N THR A 73 -11.52 17.65 22.69
CA THR A 73 -11.80 16.23 22.48
C THR A 73 -11.09 15.71 21.24
N ALA A 74 -9.93 15.08 21.43
CA ALA A 74 -9.28 14.23 20.45
C ALA A 74 -8.45 13.24 21.26
N SER A 75 -8.74 11.95 21.12
CA SER A 75 -8.07 10.86 21.84
C SER A 75 -6.55 10.98 21.71
N SER A 76 -5.94 11.59 22.73
CA SER A 76 -4.51 11.80 22.83
C SER A 76 -4.11 11.57 24.27
N GLY A 77 -3.05 10.79 24.45
CA GLY A 77 -2.57 10.27 25.72
C GLY A 77 -2.35 11.36 26.75
N THR A 78 -3.32 11.49 27.66
CA THR A 78 -3.13 12.10 28.96
C THR A 78 -3.39 10.99 29.98
N LEU A 79 -2.41 10.75 30.85
CA LEU A 79 -2.53 9.86 32.01
C LEU A 79 -3.76 10.28 32.83
N LEU A 80 -4.89 9.61 32.59
CA LEU A 80 -6.04 9.64 33.49
C LEU A 80 -5.74 8.69 34.66
N SER A 81 -4.74 9.05 35.47
CA SER A 81 -4.60 8.47 36.79
C SER A 81 -5.81 8.91 37.61
N GLY A 82 -6.85 8.08 37.63
CA GLY A 82 -8.08 8.32 38.40
C GLY A 82 -9.41 8.06 37.69
N THR A 83 -9.44 7.83 36.36
CA THR A 83 -10.72 7.50 35.69
C THR A 83 -11.05 6.02 35.88
N VAL A 84 -12.07 5.74 36.68
CA VAL A 84 -12.64 4.39 36.79
C VAL A 84 -13.35 4.08 35.47
N LEU A 85 -12.82 3.13 34.72
CA LEU A 85 -13.51 2.58 33.56
C LEU A 85 -14.77 1.85 34.04
N GLN A 86 -15.93 2.21 33.48
CA GLN A 86 -17.21 1.60 33.88
C GLN A 86 -17.35 0.16 33.38
N ASN A 87 -16.63 -0.19 32.33
CA ASN A 87 -16.68 -1.52 31.70
C ASN A 87 -15.63 -2.44 32.35
N SER A 88 -16.08 -3.58 32.89
CA SER A 88 -15.23 -4.53 33.62
C SER A 88 -14.24 -5.31 32.74
N TYR A 89 -14.45 -5.32 31.42
CA TYR A 89 -13.54 -5.94 30.46
C TYR A 89 -12.36 -5.04 30.08
N LEU A 90 -12.35 -3.78 30.54
CA LEU A 90 -11.30 -2.81 30.22
C LEU A 90 -10.45 -2.49 31.45
N LYS A 91 -9.15 -2.31 31.26
CA LYS A 91 -8.24 -1.79 32.29
C LYS A 91 -7.35 -0.70 31.72
N MET A 92 -7.04 0.28 32.57
CA MET A 92 -6.05 1.30 32.24
C MET A 92 -4.67 0.65 32.21
N TRP A 93 -3.85 1.08 31.26
CA TRP A 93 -2.42 0.79 31.29
C TRP A 93 -1.81 1.33 32.59
N ASP A 94 -1.00 0.53 33.25
CA ASP A 94 -0.34 0.84 34.52
C ASP A 94 0.78 1.87 34.41
N GLY A 95 1.18 2.22 33.18
CA GLY A 95 2.28 3.15 32.90
C GLY A 95 3.64 2.46 32.84
N GLU A 96 3.71 1.16 33.13
CA GLU A 96 4.95 0.41 33.10
C GLU A 96 5.38 0.14 31.64
N PRO A 97 6.67 0.31 31.30
CA PRO A 97 7.17 -0.01 29.98
C PRO A 97 6.86 -1.45 29.55
N LEU A 98 6.62 -1.64 28.25
CA LEU A 98 6.43 -2.98 27.71
C LEU A 98 7.75 -3.77 27.72
N SER A 99 7.65 -5.07 27.95
CA SER A 99 8.73 -6.05 28.01
C SER A 99 8.53 -7.12 26.94
N GLU A 100 9.63 -7.54 26.31
CA GLU A 100 9.59 -8.63 25.33
C GLU A 100 9.10 -9.95 25.94
N GLY A 101 8.56 -10.83 25.09
CA GLY A 101 8.12 -12.18 25.49
C GLY A 101 6.81 -12.24 26.28
N LYS A 102 6.24 -11.10 26.68
CA LYS A 102 4.93 -11.02 27.34
C LYS A 102 3.82 -10.86 26.31
N LEU A 103 2.79 -11.70 26.41
CA LEU A 103 1.54 -11.51 25.68
C LEU A 103 0.72 -10.42 26.39
N TYR A 104 0.35 -9.39 25.65
CA TYR A 104 -0.45 -8.28 26.14
C TYR A 104 -1.86 -8.32 25.57
N HIS A 105 -2.82 -7.89 26.37
CA HIS A 105 -4.23 -7.75 25.98
C HIS A 105 -4.53 -6.26 25.87
N ARG A 106 -4.86 -5.78 24.67
CA ARG A 106 -5.11 -4.35 24.44
C ARG A 106 -6.33 -3.83 25.20
N ASN A 107 -7.27 -4.72 25.55
CA ASN A 107 -8.37 -4.43 26.47
C ASN A 107 -7.89 -3.96 27.85
N GLU A 108 -6.72 -4.43 28.28
CA GLU A 108 -6.11 -4.08 29.57
C GLU A 108 -5.07 -2.96 29.46
N MET A 109 -4.99 -2.30 28.30
CA MET A 109 -3.96 -1.31 27.98
C MET A 109 -4.56 0.04 27.56
N ILE A 110 -5.72 0.39 28.11
CA ILE A 110 -6.36 1.66 27.79
C ILE A 110 -5.47 2.81 28.25
N GLY A 111 -5.12 3.71 27.32
CA GLY A 111 -4.20 4.82 27.57
C GLY A 111 -2.74 4.54 27.20
N LEU A 112 -2.39 3.34 26.72
CA LEU A 112 -1.09 3.08 26.11
C LEU A 112 -0.87 4.06 24.94
N PRO A 113 0.25 4.81 24.88
CA PRO A 113 0.53 5.71 23.77
C PRO A 113 0.87 4.91 22.50
N GLU A 114 -0.15 4.69 21.67
CA GLU A 114 -0.03 3.94 20.43
C GLU A 114 0.04 4.86 19.20
N CYS A 115 0.91 4.53 18.24
CA CYS A 115 0.92 5.14 16.92
C CYS A 115 0.97 4.09 15.80
N SER A 116 0.87 4.55 14.55
CA SER A 116 0.92 3.71 13.35
C SER A 116 2.05 4.16 12.42
N ILE A 117 2.39 3.31 11.46
CA ILE A 117 3.29 3.64 10.36
C ILE A 117 2.46 4.29 9.25
N MET A 118 2.67 5.58 8.99
CA MET A 118 1.89 6.35 8.02
C MET A 118 1.95 5.76 6.60
N GLU A 119 3.09 5.18 6.23
CA GLU A 119 3.31 4.58 4.92
C GLU A 119 2.66 3.21 4.75
N ASN A 120 2.16 2.59 5.81
CA ASN A 120 1.53 1.28 5.74
C ASN A 120 0.24 1.31 4.91
N ARG A 121 -0.14 0.16 4.35
CA ARG A 121 -1.37 0.02 3.56
C ARG A 121 -2.61 0.48 4.31
N ASP A 122 -3.62 0.95 3.58
CA ASP A 122 -4.90 1.33 4.20
C ASP A 122 -5.50 0.16 4.98
N PHE A 123 -5.88 0.45 6.21
CA PHE A 123 -6.44 -0.51 7.15
C PHE A 123 -7.81 -0.06 7.68
N TRP A 124 -8.20 1.19 7.46
CA TRP A 124 -9.47 1.75 7.95
C TRP A 124 -10.67 1.25 7.16
N GLY A 125 -10.55 1.18 5.82
CA GLY A 125 -11.61 0.63 4.96
C GLY A 125 -11.92 -0.86 5.21
N ARG A 126 -11.18 -1.51 6.10
CA ARG A 126 -11.32 -2.93 6.45
C ARG A 126 -11.64 -3.16 7.93
N ALA A 127 -11.90 -2.09 8.70
CA ALA A 127 -12.14 -2.20 10.14
C ALA A 127 -13.33 -3.11 10.46
N GLU A 128 -14.49 -2.92 9.80
CA GLU A 128 -15.69 -3.74 10.01
C GLU A 128 -15.49 -5.21 9.61
N GLU A 129 -14.78 -5.47 8.49
CA GLU A 129 -14.43 -6.84 8.07
C GLU A 129 -13.61 -7.55 9.15
N TRP A 130 -12.61 -6.86 9.71
CA TRP A 130 -11.76 -7.42 10.76
C TRP A 130 -12.48 -7.54 12.10
N GLN A 131 -13.33 -6.58 12.46
CA GLN A 131 -14.16 -6.63 13.65
C GLN A 131 -15.04 -7.88 13.63
N LYS A 132 -15.77 -8.11 12.52
CA LYS A 132 -16.61 -9.29 12.34
C LYS A 132 -15.81 -10.58 12.48
N LYS A 133 -14.69 -10.70 11.76
CA LYS A 133 -13.83 -11.88 11.80
C LYS A 133 -13.31 -12.17 13.21
N CYS A 134 -12.78 -11.16 13.89
CA CYS A 134 -12.24 -11.33 15.24
C CYS A 134 -13.32 -11.62 16.29
N ARG A 135 -14.56 -11.15 16.09
CA ARG A 135 -15.70 -11.57 16.92
C ARG A 135 -16.08 -13.03 16.72
N GLU A 136 -16.08 -13.50 15.48
CA GLU A 136 -16.52 -14.85 15.14
C GLU A 136 -15.52 -15.92 15.58
N VAL A 137 -14.22 -15.70 15.36
CA VAL A 137 -13.18 -16.72 15.57
C VAL A 137 -12.04 -16.29 16.50
N GLY A 138 -12.12 -15.09 17.09
CA GLY A 138 -11.03 -14.55 17.90
C GLY A 138 -9.83 -14.08 17.06
N MET A 139 -8.74 -13.73 17.73
CA MET A 139 -7.49 -13.31 17.11
C MET A 139 -6.45 -14.42 17.17
N ALA A 140 -6.32 -15.20 16.08
CA ALA A 140 -5.40 -16.34 16.02
C ALA A 140 -3.91 -15.96 16.03
N GLN A 141 -3.57 -14.77 15.50
CA GLN A 141 -2.19 -14.30 15.41
C GLN A 141 -2.04 -12.97 16.15
N PRO A 142 -1.23 -12.91 17.23
CA PRO A 142 -0.94 -11.69 17.94
C PRO A 142 -0.43 -10.59 17.02
N ALA A 143 -0.79 -9.34 17.31
CA ALA A 143 -0.17 -8.19 16.66
C ALA A 143 1.26 -8.00 17.19
N LYS A 144 2.04 -7.18 16.49
CA LYS A 144 3.42 -6.88 16.88
C LYS A 144 3.59 -5.38 17.05
N TYR A 145 4.16 -4.98 18.17
CA TYR A 145 4.42 -3.60 18.55
C TYR A 145 5.92 -3.42 18.73
N VAL A 146 6.41 -2.24 18.38
CA VAL A 146 7.82 -1.82 18.53
C VAL A 146 7.85 -0.39 19.08
N ARG A 147 9.01 0.13 19.46
CA ARG A 147 9.12 1.56 19.84
C ARG A 147 8.93 2.46 18.62
N ALA A 148 8.26 3.61 18.76
CA ALA A 148 8.11 4.56 17.64
C ALA A 148 9.47 5.10 17.15
N ARG A 149 10.46 5.20 18.05
CA ARG A 149 11.85 5.59 17.70
C ARG A 149 12.46 4.70 16.62
N ILE A 150 12.32 3.36 16.71
CA ILE A 150 12.95 2.46 15.73
C ILE A 150 12.32 2.62 14.35
N VAL A 151 11.00 2.82 14.30
CA VAL A 151 10.26 3.10 13.07
C VAL A 151 10.77 4.37 12.39
N LYS A 152 11.00 5.44 13.17
CA LYS A 152 11.56 6.68 12.66
C LYS A 152 12.99 6.51 12.14
N GLN A 153 13.84 5.80 12.89
CA GLN A 153 15.22 5.52 12.50
C GLN A 153 15.31 4.65 11.24
N ALA A 154 14.35 3.75 11.03
CA ALA A 154 14.27 2.92 9.85
C ALA A 154 13.82 3.67 8.57
N GLY A 155 13.43 4.94 8.68
CA GLY A 155 13.05 5.81 7.57
C GLY A 155 11.55 6.01 7.39
N TYR A 156 10.71 5.40 8.23
CA TYR A 156 9.25 5.54 8.15
C TYR A 156 8.74 6.67 9.05
N THR A 157 7.45 6.98 8.94
CA THR A 157 6.81 8.06 9.69
C THR A 157 5.84 7.51 10.74
N PRO A 158 6.22 7.51 12.03
CA PRO A 158 5.27 7.27 13.12
C PRO A 158 4.25 8.40 13.16
N ALA A 159 2.96 8.06 13.13
CA ALA A 159 1.89 9.04 13.11
C ALA A 159 0.60 8.49 13.76
N LEU A 160 -0.24 9.42 14.22
CA LEU A 160 -1.60 9.18 14.64
C LEU A 160 -2.54 9.64 13.53
N PHE A 161 -3.64 8.91 13.31
CA PHE A 161 -4.66 9.36 12.39
C PHE A 161 -5.77 10.07 13.17
N ASN A 162 -5.95 11.35 12.90
CA ASN A 162 -7.06 12.13 13.44
C ASN A 162 -8.31 11.83 12.60
N LYS A 163 -9.20 10.99 13.14
CA LYS A 163 -10.44 10.57 12.45
C LYS A 163 -11.39 11.75 12.19
N GLU A 164 -11.41 12.76 13.04
CA GLU A 164 -12.31 13.91 12.90
C GLU A 164 -11.89 14.82 11.74
N LYS A 165 -10.58 15.04 11.60
CA LYS A 165 -10.01 15.86 10.51
C LYS A 165 -9.75 15.06 9.25
N GLY A 166 -9.65 13.73 9.35
CA GLY A 166 -9.22 12.86 8.25
C GLY A 166 -7.74 13.03 7.91
N GLU A 167 -6.90 13.45 8.87
CA GLU A 167 -5.51 13.82 8.65
C GLU A 167 -4.54 13.03 9.54
N TRP A 168 -3.31 12.87 9.07
CA TRP A 168 -2.24 12.26 9.85
C TRP A 168 -1.46 13.31 10.65
N GLU A 169 -1.35 13.08 11.95
CA GLU A 169 -0.57 13.87 12.89
C GLU A 169 0.73 13.11 13.20
N LYS A 170 1.87 13.65 12.76
CA LYS A 170 3.18 13.00 12.95
C LYS A 170 3.60 13.06 14.41
N VAL A 171 4.14 11.96 14.93
CA VAL A 171 4.74 11.95 16.27
C VAL A 171 5.99 12.84 16.23
N SER A 172 6.04 13.83 17.11
CA SER A 172 7.19 14.72 17.22
C SER A 172 8.40 13.99 17.80
N GLY A 173 9.61 14.46 17.49
CA GLY A 173 10.86 13.77 17.84
C GLY A 173 11.05 13.58 19.35
N ASP A 174 10.61 14.54 20.15
CA ASP A 174 10.62 14.54 21.62
C ASP A 174 9.64 13.55 22.26
N LEU A 175 8.63 13.09 21.50
CA LEU A 175 7.63 12.13 21.97
C LEU A 175 7.91 10.69 21.54
N LEU A 176 8.90 10.45 20.66
CA LEU A 176 9.14 9.12 20.08
C LEU A 176 9.40 8.01 21.11
N ASP A 177 10.00 8.34 22.27
CA ASP A 177 10.27 7.36 23.33
C ASP A 177 9.04 6.94 24.12
N ARG A 178 7.98 7.76 24.06
CA ARG A 178 6.74 7.51 24.79
C ARG A 178 5.78 6.64 24.00
N TYR A 179 5.95 6.58 22.68
CA TYR A 179 5.02 5.90 21.79
C TYR A 179 5.50 4.50 21.39
N TYR A 180 4.53 3.58 21.34
CA TYR A 180 4.67 2.27 20.73
C TYR A 180 3.97 2.26 19.37
N CYS A 181 4.67 1.78 18.35
CA CYS A 181 4.16 1.70 17.00
C CYS A 181 3.75 0.28 16.66
N ARG A 182 2.58 0.13 16.05
CA ARG A 182 2.14 -1.14 15.46
C ARG A 182 3.03 -1.46 14.26
N MET A 183 3.70 -2.61 14.28
CA MET A 183 4.43 -3.19 13.16
C MET A 183 3.53 -4.13 12.35
N ASP A 184 2.74 -4.98 13.04
CA ASP A 184 1.72 -5.85 12.45
C ASP A 184 0.35 -5.69 13.13
N GLY A 185 -0.72 -6.11 12.46
CA GLY A 185 -2.06 -6.20 13.05
C GLY A 185 -2.91 -4.94 12.89
N HIS A 186 -2.54 -4.01 12.01
CA HIS A 186 -3.23 -2.73 11.80
C HIS A 186 -4.73 -2.87 11.50
N GLY A 187 -5.11 -3.83 10.64
CA GLY A 187 -6.53 -4.07 10.33
C GLY A 187 -7.32 -4.62 11.53
N ARG A 188 -6.71 -5.55 12.28
CA ARG A 188 -7.27 -6.08 13.53
C ARG A 188 -7.42 -4.97 14.57
N ALA A 189 -6.44 -4.07 14.65
CA ALA A 189 -6.44 -2.95 15.59
C ALA A 189 -7.54 -1.95 15.24
N ALA A 190 -7.75 -1.65 13.95
CA ALA A 190 -8.84 -0.79 13.52
C ALA A 190 -10.23 -1.39 13.76
N GLY A 191 -10.39 -2.71 13.58
CA GLY A 191 -11.61 -3.41 14.00
C GLY A 191 -11.80 -3.36 15.53
N HIS A 192 -10.72 -3.49 16.29
CA HIS A 192 -10.75 -3.38 17.74
C HIS A 192 -11.05 -1.96 18.24
N ASP A 193 -10.63 -0.92 17.52
CA ASP A 193 -11.00 0.47 17.85
C ASP A 193 -12.52 0.68 17.82
N LEU A 194 -13.24 -0.05 16.96
CA LEU A 194 -14.71 -0.05 16.94
C LEU A 194 -15.28 -0.72 18.20
N GLU A 195 -14.69 -1.84 18.64
CA GLU A 195 -15.07 -2.51 19.89
C GLU A 195 -14.85 -1.62 21.11
N LEU A 196 -13.68 -0.97 21.20
CA LEU A 196 -13.36 -0.10 22.33
C LEU A 196 -14.29 1.11 22.38
N ALA A 197 -14.62 1.71 21.24
CA ALA A 197 -15.55 2.83 21.18
C ALA A 197 -16.96 2.46 21.67
N GLU A 198 -17.39 1.20 21.47
CA GLU A 198 -18.66 0.71 22.00
C GLU A 198 -18.55 0.33 23.49
N ALA A 199 -17.48 -0.37 23.88
CA ALA A 199 -17.20 -0.75 25.28
C ALA A 199 -17.10 0.47 26.22
N MET A 200 -16.59 1.60 25.72
CA MET A 200 -16.53 2.87 26.46
C MET A 200 -17.92 3.49 26.72
N LYS A 201 -18.94 3.16 25.91
CA LYS A 201 -20.31 3.67 26.06
C LYS A 201 -21.21 2.68 26.81
N ASN A 202 -20.92 1.39 26.69
CA ASN A 202 -21.75 0.31 27.20
C ASN A 202 -20.96 -0.51 28.24
N PRO A 203 -21.27 -0.37 29.55
CA PRO A 203 -20.55 -1.06 30.63
C PRO A 203 -20.58 -2.59 30.58
N VAL A 204 -21.55 -3.19 29.88
CA VAL A 204 -21.69 -4.65 29.77
C VAL A 204 -21.21 -5.21 28.43
N TYR A 205 -20.82 -4.35 27.50
CA TYR A 205 -20.33 -4.78 26.20
C TYR A 205 -18.96 -5.44 26.32
N GLN A 206 -18.85 -6.67 25.82
CA GLN A 206 -17.58 -7.39 25.80
C GLN A 206 -16.89 -7.19 24.44
N PRO A 207 -15.77 -6.45 24.39
CA PRO A 207 -14.95 -6.38 23.18
C PRO A 207 -14.28 -7.74 22.93
N PHE A 208 -14.01 -8.08 21.65
CA PHE A 208 -13.15 -9.23 21.37
C PHE A 208 -11.74 -8.99 21.94
N ASP A 209 -11.02 -10.05 22.28
CA ASP A 209 -9.67 -9.91 22.84
C ASP A 209 -8.63 -9.64 21.75
N PHE A 210 -8.08 -8.42 21.73
CA PHE A 210 -6.94 -8.08 20.89
C PHE A 210 -5.64 -8.32 21.65
N ILE A 211 -4.87 -9.30 21.18
CA ILE A 211 -3.61 -9.70 21.79
C ILE A 211 -2.40 -9.23 20.98
N PHE A 212 -1.30 -8.88 21.65
CA PHE A 212 -0.08 -8.45 20.97
C PHE A 212 1.19 -8.77 21.73
N PHE A 213 2.30 -8.86 21.00
CA PHE A 213 3.65 -8.89 21.55
C PHE A 213 4.36 -7.56 21.32
N PHE A 214 5.23 -7.19 22.25
CA PHE A 214 6.21 -6.14 22.07
C PHE A 214 7.56 -6.75 21.69
N GLU A 215 8.18 -6.20 20.65
CA GLU A 215 9.53 -6.53 20.19
C GLU A 215 10.42 -5.29 20.35
N ASP A 216 11.44 -5.38 21.19
CA ASP A 216 12.37 -4.28 21.49
C ASP A 216 13.51 -4.28 20.47
N ILE A 217 13.15 -3.98 19.22
CA ILE A 217 14.10 -3.94 18.11
C ILE A 217 14.95 -2.67 18.21
N HIS A 218 16.28 -2.85 18.27
CA HIS A 218 17.25 -1.76 18.36
C HIS A 218 17.93 -1.44 17.02
N ASP A 219 17.92 -2.38 16.07
CA ASP A 219 18.52 -2.21 14.75
C ASP A 219 17.44 -1.80 13.71
N PRO A 220 17.53 -0.59 13.13
CA PRO A 220 16.56 -0.11 12.16
C PRO A 220 16.53 -0.94 10.87
N ASP A 221 17.62 -1.60 10.48
CA ASP A 221 17.66 -2.49 9.31
C ASP A 221 16.95 -3.82 9.60
N ILE A 222 17.07 -4.36 10.82
CA ILE A 222 16.31 -5.54 11.25
C ILE A 222 14.81 -5.22 11.23
N PHE A 223 14.41 -4.10 11.85
CA PHE A 223 13.02 -3.64 11.83
C PHE A 223 12.50 -3.55 10.39
N ARG A 224 13.25 -2.89 9.49
CA ARG A 224 12.83 -2.70 8.10
C ARG A 224 12.62 -4.03 7.39
N LYS A 225 13.55 -4.97 7.52
CA LYS A 225 13.44 -6.31 6.92
C LYS A 225 12.22 -7.06 7.41
N GLN A 226 11.97 -7.04 8.72
CA GLN A 226 10.80 -7.69 9.31
C GLN A 226 9.49 -7.03 8.88
N PHE A 227 9.40 -5.70 8.95
CA PHE A 227 8.22 -4.95 8.53
C PHE A 227 7.88 -5.22 7.06
N VAL A 228 8.87 -5.16 6.16
CA VAL A 228 8.66 -5.49 4.76
C VAL A 228 8.23 -6.96 4.60
N SER A 229 8.96 -7.91 5.21
CA SER A 229 8.68 -9.35 5.08
C SER A 229 7.26 -9.72 5.51
N ILE A 230 6.82 -9.23 6.67
CA ILE A 230 5.47 -9.47 7.20
C ILE A 230 4.41 -9.03 6.18
N ASN A 231 4.65 -7.92 5.49
CA ASN A 231 3.70 -7.38 4.52
C ASN A 231 3.85 -7.98 3.12
N PHE A 232 5.05 -8.42 2.73
CA PHE A 232 5.35 -8.95 1.40
C PHE A 232 4.59 -10.26 1.12
N ASP A 233 4.53 -11.15 2.10
CA ASP A 233 3.89 -12.48 1.97
C ASP A 233 2.36 -12.42 2.11
N THR A 234 1.81 -11.25 2.44
CA THR A 234 0.35 -11.10 2.50
C THR A 234 -0.24 -10.94 1.09
N LYS A 235 -1.15 -11.84 0.72
CA LYS A 235 -1.91 -11.79 -0.56
C LYS A 235 -2.61 -10.43 -0.81
N LYS A 236 -2.82 -9.63 0.24
CA LYS A 236 -3.49 -8.33 0.19
C LYS A 236 -2.55 -7.14 -0.09
N THR A 237 -1.23 -7.24 0.08
CA THR A 237 -0.33 -6.08 -0.12
C THR A 237 0.08 -5.98 -1.58
N THR A 238 -0.24 -4.88 -2.24
CA THR A 238 0.01 -4.61 -3.65
C THR A 238 1.45 -4.15 -3.93
N ASN A 239 1.89 -4.21 -5.20
CA ASN A 239 3.19 -3.65 -5.59
C ASN A 239 3.26 -2.13 -5.38
N ALA A 240 2.13 -1.43 -5.49
CA ALA A 240 2.07 0.01 -5.24
C ALA A 240 2.38 0.33 -3.77
N GLU A 241 1.82 -0.43 -2.84
CA GLU A 241 2.09 -0.29 -1.40
C GLU A 241 3.55 -0.62 -1.07
N LEU A 242 4.08 -1.73 -1.61
CA LEU A 242 5.50 -2.09 -1.43
C LEU A 242 6.46 -1.05 -1.99
N ALA A 243 6.12 -0.41 -3.11
CA ALA A 243 6.91 0.69 -3.64
C ALA A 243 6.84 1.93 -2.75
N GLY A 244 5.70 2.19 -2.10
CA GLY A 244 5.53 3.23 -1.10
C GLY A 244 6.46 3.03 0.09
N TYR A 245 6.60 1.79 0.58
CA TYR A 245 7.52 1.47 1.67
C TYR A 245 8.97 1.77 1.29
N ALA A 246 9.37 1.31 0.11
CA ALA A 246 10.71 1.55 -0.38
C ALA A 246 10.99 3.03 -0.67
N ALA A 247 10.01 3.80 -1.16
CA ALA A 247 10.16 5.23 -1.37
C ALA A 247 10.30 6.01 -0.04
N ALA A 248 9.81 5.49 1.08
CA ALA A 248 10.02 6.12 2.38
C ALA A 248 11.50 6.04 2.82
N VAL A 249 12.14 4.91 2.51
CA VAL A 249 13.48 4.56 2.99
C VAL A 249 14.56 4.90 1.98
N TYR A 250 14.38 4.43 0.74
CA TYR A 250 15.39 4.44 -0.30
C TYR A 250 15.14 5.60 -1.26
N LYS A 251 16.19 6.37 -1.52
CA LYS A 251 16.17 7.53 -2.44
C LYS A 251 16.34 7.10 -3.91
N ASN A 252 15.76 5.97 -4.31
CA ASN A 252 15.81 5.52 -5.70
C ASN A 252 14.92 6.43 -6.57
N ALA A 253 15.50 7.09 -7.57
CA ALA A 253 14.80 8.10 -8.36
C ALA A 253 13.56 7.55 -9.10
N ASP A 254 13.60 6.34 -9.65
CA ASP A 254 12.46 5.77 -10.37
C ASP A 254 11.35 5.33 -9.41
N THR A 255 11.70 4.77 -8.25
CA THR A 255 10.73 4.42 -7.21
C THR A 255 10.08 5.64 -6.60
N GLN A 256 10.83 6.71 -6.35
CA GLN A 256 10.27 8.00 -5.91
C GLN A 256 9.29 8.54 -6.97
N TYR A 257 9.72 8.58 -8.22
CA TYR A 257 8.88 9.05 -9.32
C TYR A 257 7.61 8.21 -9.49
N TYR A 258 7.70 6.89 -9.37
CA TYR A 258 6.55 5.99 -9.37
C TYR A 258 5.59 6.30 -8.21
N ASN A 259 6.11 6.45 -6.99
CA ASN A 259 5.32 6.76 -5.80
C ASN A 259 4.64 8.13 -5.90
N ASP A 260 5.32 9.14 -6.46
CA ASP A 260 4.76 10.47 -6.68
C ASP A 260 3.62 10.45 -7.70
N LEU A 261 3.74 9.64 -8.76
CA LEU A 261 2.65 9.41 -9.71
C LEU A 261 1.44 8.77 -9.02
N LEU A 262 1.65 7.76 -8.18
CA LEU A 262 0.56 7.15 -7.41
C LEU A 262 -0.16 8.17 -6.51
N LYS A 263 0.60 8.98 -5.76
CA LYS A 263 0.05 10.06 -4.91
C LYS A 263 -0.69 11.12 -5.71
N SER A 264 -0.30 11.34 -6.96
CA SER A 264 -0.97 12.23 -7.91
C SER A 264 -2.20 11.60 -8.59
N GLY A 265 -2.61 10.40 -8.17
CA GLY A 265 -3.81 9.71 -8.66
C GLY A 265 -3.62 8.91 -9.94
N TYR A 266 -2.39 8.58 -10.33
CA TYR A 266 -2.13 7.68 -11.46
C TYR A 266 -2.48 6.24 -11.10
N VAL A 267 -3.12 5.53 -12.04
CA VAL A 267 -3.33 4.09 -11.90
C VAL A 267 -1.96 3.41 -11.87
N ALA A 268 -1.77 2.44 -10.95
CA ALA A 268 -0.49 1.78 -10.72
C ALA A 268 0.20 1.28 -11.99
N LYS A 269 -0.56 0.69 -12.91
CA LYS A 269 -0.04 0.22 -14.20
C LYS A 269 0.41 1.37 -15.13
N ALA A 270 -0.31 2.49 -15.15
CA ALA A 270 0.08 3.67 -15.92
C ALA A 270 1.36 4.30 -15.35
N ALA A 271 1.40 4.48 -14.02
CA ALA A 271 2.57 4.99 -13.32
C ALA A 271 3.81 4.11 -13.59
N ALA A 272 3.63 2.80 -13.63
CA ALA A 272 4.70 1.84 -13.87
C ALA A 272 5.31 1.99 -15.27
N TYR A 273 4.48 2.16 -16.31
CA TYR A 273 4.97 2.45 -17.66
C TYR A 273 5.82 3.73 -17.72
N TYR A 274 5.41 4.80 -17.00
CA TYR A 274 6.19 6.03 -17.00
C TYR A 274 7.47 5.98 -16.15
N ALA A 275 7.45 5.22 -15.05
CA ALA A 275 8.60 5.14 -14.15
C ALA A 275 9.63 4.08 -14.58
N TYR A 276 9.18 2.95 -15.11
CA TYR A 276 10.03 1.78 -15.37
C TYR A 276 9.95 1.26 -16.82
N ALA A 277 9.08 1.83 -17.67
CA ALA A 277 8.78 1.30 -19.01
C ALA A 277 8.32 -0.16 -19.01
N LYS A 278 7.83 -0.66 -17.86
CA LYS A 278 7.26 -1.98 -17.66
C LYS A 278 6.45 -1.98 -16.37
N GLU A 279 5.66 -3.02 -16.16
CA GLU A 279 5.13 -3.30 -14.81
C GLU A 279 6.21 -4.05 -14.01
N PRO A 280 6.65 -3.52 -12.85
CA PRO A 280 7.57 -4.24 -11.98
C PRO A 280 6.94 -5.54 -11.48
N SER A 281 7.73 -6.62 -11.51
CA SER A 281 7.33 -7.90 -10.92
C SER A 281 7.38 -7.86 -9.39
N ARG A 282 6.95 -8.95 -8.73
CA ARG A 282 7.17 -9.12 -7.29
C ARG A 282 8.66 -9.16 -6.95
N ASP A 283 9.47 -9.84 -7.75
CA ASP A 283 10.92 -9.89 -7.54
C ASP A 283 11.57 -8.50 -7.68
N ASP A 284 11.08 -7.66 -8.61
CA ASP A 284 11.51 -6.27 -8.70
C ASP A 284 11.17 -5.50 -7.41
N MET A 285 9.98 -5.71 -6.85
CA MET A 285 9.57 -5.09 -5.58
C MET A 285 10.42 -5.57 -4.39
N LYS A 286 10.81 -6.84 -4.37
CA LYS A 286 11.73 -7.38 -3.37
C LYS A 286 13.08 -6.65 -3.43
N LYS A 287 13.69 -6.60 -4.62
CA LYS A 287 14.96 -5.88 -4.86
C LYS A 287 14.88 -4.41 -4.45
N ILE A 288 13.81 -3.72 -4.83
CA ILE A 288 13.59 -2.31 -4.45
C ILE A 288 13.54 -2.15 -2.92
N ASN A 289 12.87 -3.05 -2.20
CA ASN A 289 12.80 -3.01 -0.74
C ASN A 289 14.09 -3.47 -0.03
N GLU A 290 15.02 -4.08 -0.76
CA GLU A 290 16.40 -4.36 -0.35
C GLU A 290 17.36 -3.20 -0.70
N GLY A 291 16.84 -2.09 -1.24
CA GLY A 291 17.63 -0.93 -1.65
C GLY A 291 18.29 -1.06 -3.02
N THR A 292 17.93 -2.08 -3.80
CA THR A 292 18.49 -2.35 -5.12
C THR A 292 17.60 -1.79 -6.23
N SER A 293 18.20 -1.10 -7.19
CA SER A 293 17.50 -0.53 -8.35
C SER A 293 16.99 -1.62 -9.31
N VAL A 294 15.81 -1.40 -9.88
CA VAL A 294 15.29 -2.25 -10.97
C VAL A 294 16.07 -1.96 -12.25
N SER A 295 16.42 -3.02 -12.99
CA SER A 295 16.95 -2.87 -14.34
C SER A 295 15.85 -2.40 -15.30
N VAL A 296 16.10 -1.28 -15.97
CA VAL A 296 15.18 -0.64 -16.91
C VAL A 296 15.91 -0.19 -18.16
N ASP A 297 15.19 -0.13 -19.28
CA ASP A 297 15.64 0.52 -20.52
C ASP A 297 15.59 2.04 -20.32
N ARG A 298 16.77 2.63 -20.05
CA ARG A 298 16.90 4.06 -19.72
C ARG A 298 16.41 4.98 -20.85
N PRO A 299 16.84 4.81 -22.12
CA PRO A 299 16.28 5.56 -23.24
C PRO A 299 14.76 5.49 -23.33
N MET A 300 14.18 4.31 -23.08
CA MET A 300 12.72 4.15 -23.11
C MET A 300 12.02 4.87 -21.95
N VAL A 301 12.55 4.75 -20.74
CA VAL A 301 12.01 5.46 -19.55
C VAL A 301 12.07 6.97 -19.75
N ASP A 302 13.18 7.49 -20.26
CA ASP A 302 13.34 8.94 -20.48
C ASP A 302 12.38 9.46 -21.55
N ALA A 303 12.17 8.69 -22.63
CA ALA A 303 11.17 9.00 -23.65
C ALA A 303 9.75 9.01 -23.06
N MET A 304 9.40 8.01 -22.24
CA MET A 304 8.11 7.94 -21.56
C MET A 304 7.88 9.14 -20.62
N LYS A 305 8.90 9.53 -19.84
CA LYS A 305 8.84 10.71 -18.95
C LYS A 305 8.63 12.00 -19.74
N ARG A 306 9.32 12.17 -20.88
CA ARG A 306 9.16 13.33 -21.77
C ARG A 306 7.78 13.40 -22.43
N ALA A 307 7.25 12.26 -22.89
CA ALA A 307 5.89 12.20 -23.41
C ALA A 307 4.85 12.59 -22.35
N LEU A 308 4.99 12.08 -21.11
CA LEU A 308 4.11 12.47 -20.02
C LEU A 308 4.17 13.97 -19.71
N ALA A 309 5.35 14.58 -19.76
CA ALA A 309 5.51 16.01 -19.55
C ALA A 309 4.76 16.85 -20.60
N VAL A 310 4.62 16.37 -21.84
CA VAL A 310 3.77 17.01 -22.85
C VAL A 310 2.30 16.85 -22.47
N TYR A 311 1.86 15.62 -22.20
CA TYR A 311 0.46 15.33 -21.88
C TYR A 311 -0.06 16.13 -20.68
N ARG A 312 0.77 16.32 -19.65
CA ARG A 312 0.43 17.13 -18.46
C ARG A 312 0.13 18.59 -18.77
N LYS A 313 0.69 19.16 -19.84
CA LYS A 313 0.41 20.55 -20.26
C LYS A 313 -0.95 20.69 -20.93
N ILE A 314 -1.49 19.59 -21.48
CA ILE A 314 -2.70 19.59 -22.31
C ILE A 314 -3.88 19.08 -21.50
N PHE A 315 -3.71 17.93 -20.86
CA PHE A 315 -4.74 17.23 -20.11
C PHE A 315 -4.81 17.75 -18.67
N THR A 316 -5.42 18.92 -18.51
CA THR A 316 -5.58 19.59 -17.22
C THR A 316 -6.97 19.37 -16.64
N GLY A 317 -7.09 19.55 -15.32
CA GLY A 317 -8.37 19.50 -14.61
C GLY A 317 -8.97 18.09 -14.43
N LYS A 318 -10.06 18.05 -13.66
CA LYS A 318 -10.73 16.80 -13.25
C LYS A 318 -11.25 15.99 -14.44
N ALA A 319 -11.74 16.64 -15.49
CA ALA A 319 -12.26 15.98 -16.70
C ALA A 319 -11.19 15.14 -17.42
N SER A 320 -9.93 15.58 -17.39
CA SER A 320 -8.82 14.88 -18.04
C SER A 320 -8.16 13.80 -17.19
N SER A 321 -8.45 13.75 -15.88
CA SER A 321 -7.78 12.86 -14.93
C SER A 321 -7.80 11.40 -15.39
N LYS A 322 -8.97 10.86 -15.76
CA LYS A 322 -9.11 9.47 -16.22
C LYS A 322 -8.26 9.15 -17.45
N LEU A 323 -8.05 10.13 -18.32
CA LEU A 323 -7.26 9.99 -19.54
C LEU A 323 -5.76 10.04 -19.23
N LEU A 324 -5.32 11.10 -18.53
CA LEU A 324 -3.92 11.34 -18.20
C LEU A 324 -3.36 10.29 -17.23
N ASN A 325 -4.14 9.96 -16.21
CA ASN A 325 -3.75 9.06 -15.12
C ASN A 325 -4.04 7.59 -15.46
N GLY A 326 -4.73 7.35 -16.58
CA GLY A 326 -5.19 6.05 -17.02
C GLY A 326 -4.14 5.24 -17.79
N VAL A 327 -4.38 3.93 -17.84
CA VAL A 327 -3.53 2.97 -18.56
C VAL A 327 -3.49 3.19 -20.08
N PRO A 328 -4.60 3.54 -20.78
CA PRO A 328 -4.61 3.61 -22.25
C PRO A 328 -3.54 4.53 -22.84
N LEU A 329 -3.41 5.76 -22.34
CA LEU A 329 -2.43 6.73 -22.85
C LEU A 329 -0.98 6.27 -22.58
N ALA A 330 -0.71 5.76 -21.38
CA ALA A 330 0.61 5.26 -21.00
C ALA A 330 1.02 4.05 -21.84
N ARG A 331 0.13 3.05 -21.99
CA ARG A 331 0.41 1.84 -22.76
C ARG A 331 0.53 2.13 -24.25
N TRP A 332 -0.34 2.98 -24.81
CA TRP A 332 -0.24 3.40 -26.20
C TRP A 332 1.10 4.07 -26.48
N THR A 333 1.50 5.03 -25.64
CA THR A 333 2.79 5.73 -25.76
C THR A 333 3.97 4.76 -25.72
N TYR A 334 3.96 3.83 -24.76
CA TYR A 334 4.99 2.78 -24.65
C TYR A 334 5.04 1.91 -25.92
N ASN A 335 3.91 1.43 -26.41
CA ASN A 335 3.87 0.58 -27.60
C ASN A 335 4.38 1.31 -28.85
N ARG A 336 4.02 2.59 -29.02
CA ARG A 336 4.51 3.41 -30.14
C ARG A 336 6.02 3.63 -30.08
N LEU A 337 6.54 4.04 -28.92
CA LEU A 337 7.99 4.23 -28.72
C LEU A 337 8.79 2.92 -28.87
N LYS A 338 8.18 1.78 -28.56
CA LYS A 338 8.84 0.47 -28.68
C LYS A 338 8.99 0.04 -30.14
N GLN A 339 8.01 0.36 -30.97
CA GLN A 339 8.02 0.04 -32.40
C GLN A 339 8.89 1.01 -33.21
N GLU A 340 9.14 2.20 -32.68
CA GLU A 340 9.93 3.23 -33.35
C GLU A 340 11.43 3.03 -33.14
N THR A 341 12.18 3.11 -34.24
CA THR A 341 13.65 3.04 -34.21
C THR A 341 14.21 4.37 -33.71
N ASP A 342 13.70 5.49 -34.23
CA ASP A 342 14.06 6.84 -33.80
C ASP A 342 13.02 7.41 -32.80
N LYS A 343 13.21 7.10 -31.52
CA LYS A 343 12.33 7.57 -30.44
C LYS A 343 12.27 9.09 -30.36
N GLU A 344 13.35 9.80 -30.68
CA GLU A 344 13.37 11.27 -30.65
C GLU A 344 12.49 11.87 -31.74
N LYS A 345 12.50 11.28 -32.95
CA LYS A 345 11.59 11.67 -34.02
C LYS A 345 10.14 11.51 -33.60
N LEU A 346 9.76 10.36 -33.03
CA LEU A 346 8.39 10.16 -32.55
C LEU A 346 8.03 11.10 -31.39
N LEU A 347 8.94 11.37 -30.45
CA LEU A 347 8.72 12.34 -29.38
C LEU A 347 8.47 13.75 -29.92
N LYS A 348 9.21 14.18 -30.95
CA LYS A 348 8.95 15.47 -31.62
C LYS A 348 7.58 15.50 -32.26
N THR A 349 7.17 14.42 -32.94
CA THR A 349 5.83 14.28 -33.51
C THR A 349 4.75 14.34 -32.43
N ILE A 350 4.87 13.54 -31.36
CA ILE A 350 3.95 13.58 -30.21
C ILE A 350 3.88 15.00 -29.65
N THR A 351 5.03 15.64 -29.41
CA THR A 351 5.09 17.00 -28.85
C THR A 351 4.33 17.98 -29.72
N HIS A 352 4.59 17.99 -31.03
CA HIS A 352 3.95 18.91 -31.95
C HIS A 352 2.44 18.64 -32.05
N LYS A 353 2.05 17.40 -32.36
CA LYS A 353 0.65 17.03 -32.64
C LYS A 353 -0.26 17.17 -31.43
N PHE A 354 0.21 16.76 -30.24
CA PHE A 354 -0.58 16.90 -29.03
C PHE A 354 -0.68 18.37 -28.56
N SER A 355 0.37 19.18 -28.75
CA SER A 355 0.36 20.58 -28.28
C SER A 355 -0.59 21.48 -29.07
N VAL A 356 -1.01 21.08 -30.28
CA VAL A 356 -1.93 21.84 -31.12
C VAL A 356 -3.36 21.30 -31.08
N LEU A 357 -3.67 20.36 -30.19
CA LEU A 357 -5.02 19.83 -30.04
C LEU A 357 -6.01 20.94 -29.66
N THR A 358 -7.10 21.01 -30.41
CA THR A 358 -8.18 21.95 -30.10
C THR A 358 -8.93 21.50 -28.85
N PRO A 359 -9.55 22.44 -28.10
CA PRO A 359 -10.39 22.09 -26.95
C PRO A 359 -11.49 21.07 -27.30
N GLN A 360 -12.07 21.17 -28.50
CA GLN A 360 -13.07 20.23 -29.00
C GLN A 360 -12.50 18.81 -29.11
N TYR A 361 -11.28 18.65 -29.62
CA TYR A 361 -10.65 17.33 -29.73
C TYR A 361 -10.29 16.77 -28.35
N VAL A 362 -9.85 17.62 -27.42
CA VAL A 362 -9.59 17.23 -26.02
C VAL A 362 -10.88 16.73 -25.36
N ALA A 363 -12.02 17.39 -25.58
CA ALA A 363 -13.32 16.93 -25.08
C ALA A 363 -13.70 15.54 -25.61
N VAL A 364 -13.49 15.29 -26.91
CA VAL A 364 -13.71 13.96 -27.53
C VAL A 364 -12.89 12.88 -26.83
N LEU A 365 -11.62 13.15 -26.52
CA LEU A 365 -10.77 12.20 -25.78
C LEU A 365 -11.25 11.96 -24.34
N GLN A 366 -11.71 13.01 -23.66
CA GLN A 366 -12.22 12.92 -22.28
C GLN A 366 -13.51 12.11 -22.19
N GLU A 367 -14.37 12.22 -23.20
CA GLU A 367 -15.65 11.54 -23.29
C GLU A 367 -15.58 10.14 -23.90
N ALA A 368 -14.49 9.79 -24.58
CA ALA A 368 -14.30 8.48 -25.20
C ALA A 368 -14.53 7.32 -24.21
N ARG A 369 -15.43 6.41 -24.58
CA ARG A 369 -15.74 5.17 -23.84
C ARG A 369 -15.82 4.01 -24.81
N GLY A 370 -15.50 2.81 -24.31
CA GLY A 370 -15.81 1.58 -25.00
C GLY A 370 -17.31 1.25 -25.00
N VAL A 371 -17.69 0.28 -25.84
CA VAL A 371 -19.05 -0.26 -25.91
C VAL A 371 -19.18 -1.40 -24.89
N LYS A 372 -20.18 -1.31 -24.01
CA LYS A 372 -20.41 -2.32 -22.96
C LYS A 372 -20.70 -3.68 -23.59
N GLY A 373 -19.95 -4.70 -23.19
CA GLY A 373 -20.11 -6.08 -23.69
C GLY A 373 -19.33 -6.38 -24.96
N ASP A 374 -18.75 -5.38 -25.63
CA ASP A 374 -17.97 -5.56 -26.84
C ASP A 374 -16.46 -5.52 -26.53
N ARG A 375 -15.81 -6.68 -26.62
CA ARG A 375 -14.37 -6.83 -26.38
C ARG A 375 -13.51 -6.21 -27.49
N THR A 376 -14.07 -5.94 -28.66
CA THR A 376 -13.38 -5.29 -29.80
C THR A 376 -13.46 -3.78 -29.73
N ARG A 377 -14.36 -3.23 -28.90
CA ARG A 377 -14.56 -1.78 -28.72
C ARG A 377 -14.38 -1.41 -27.25
N THR A 378 -13.30 -1.87 -26.62
CA THR A 378 -12.94 -1.42 -25.26
C THR A 378 -12.50 0.04 -25.26
N THR A 379 -12.59 0.72 -24.11
CA THR A 379 -12.10 2.10 -23.97
C THR A 379 -10.64 2.25 -24.39
N GLU A 380 -9.82 1.22 -24.14
CA GLU A 380 -8.42 1.21 -24.54
C GLU A 380 -8.25 1.22 -26.07
N ILE A 381 -9.03 0.41 -26.79
CA ILE A 381 -9.01 0.36 -28.25
C ILE A 381 -9.50 1.68 -28.85
N VAL A 382 -10.65 2.18 -28.37
CA VAL A 382 -11.23 3.44 -28.85
C VAL A 382 -10.27 4.61 -28.66
N LEU A 383 -9.66 4.73 -27.48
CA LEU A 383 -8.67 5.78 -27.22
C LEU A 383 -7.40 5.59 -28.07
N GLY A 384 -6.92 4.36 -28.24
CA GLY A 384 -5.77 4.05 -29.10
C GLY A 384 -5.98 4.52 -30.54
N GLU A 385 -7.16 4.24 -31.12
CA GLU A 385 -7.53 4.72 -32.46
C GLU A 385 -7.54 6.25 -32.55
N LEU A 386 -8.04 6.94 -31.53
CA LEU A 386 -8.05 8.40 -31.48
C LEU A 386 -6.63 8.96 -31.39
N PHE A 387 -5.77 8.38 -30.54
CA PHE A 387 -4.36 8.79 -30.46
C PHE A 387 -3.61 8.57 -31.78
N ASP A 388 -3.90 7.48 -32.48
CA ASP A 388 -3.29 7.20 -33.77
C ASP A 388 -3.73 8.19 -34.86
N LYS A 389 -4.97 8.70 -34.81
CA LYS A 389 -5.43 9.76 -35.70
C LYS A 389 -4.66 11.07 -35.44
N ILE A 390 -4.47 11.44 -34.17
CA ILE A 390 -3.69 12.63 -33.78
C ILE A 390 -2.26 12.60 -34.36
N LEU A 391 -1.63 11.43 -34.48
CA LEU A 391 -0.29 11.35 -35.06
C LEU A 391 -0.26 11.40 -36.60
N LYS A 392 -1.37 11.08 -37.26
CA LYS A 392 -1.48 11.04 -38.73
C LYS A 392 -1.89 12.39 -39.31
N ASP A 393 -2.85 13.05 -38.66
CA ASP A 393 -3.30 14.42 -38.97
C ASP A 393 -2.21 15.40 -38.57
#